data_AF-A0A2W2E0V2-F1
#
_entry.id   AF-A0A2W2E0V2-F1
#
_cell.length_a   1.000
_cell.length_b   1.000
_cell.length_c   1.000
_cell.angle_alpha   90.00
_cell.angle_beta   90.00
_cell.angle_gamma   90.00
#
_symmetry.space_group_name_H-M   'P 1'
#
loop_
_entity.id
_entity.type
_entity.pdbx_description
1 polymer ?
#
loop_
_entity_poly.entity_id
_entity_poly.type
_entity_poly.pdbx_seq_one_letter_code
_entity_poly.pdbx_strand_id
1 'polypeptide(L)'
;MKAASTTFRSRPRLFLLAAAATGAVVLAARVMRSARPARTTWFAVTVEADPSELSGPSRPDALARLAERHEVRVTRAPGGRGSEIAVRAADGRTREEVRALKQLLETGEVLVVEGQPEGHRTVLGRVARPAFRQLTRRGAR
;
A
#
# COMPACT_ATOMS: atom_id res chain seq x y z
N MET A 1 66.30 -45.07 -7.15
CA MET A 1 64.97 -44.81 -6.54
C MET A 1 64.61 -43.36 -6.87
N LYS A 2 63.90 -43.05 -7.98
CA LYS A 2 62.44 -42.76 -8.06
C LYS A 2 61.89 -42.11 -6.77
N ALA A 3 61.22 -40.96 -6.74
CA ALA A 3 60.49 -40.23 -7.78
C ALA A 3 60.19 -38.76 -7.37
N ALA A 4 60.12 -37.89 -8.38
CA ALA A 4 59.06 -36.91 -8.67
C ALA A 4 58.51 -36.01 -7.53
N SER A 5 59.02 -34.77 -7.47
CA SER A 5 58.29 -33.62 -6.92
C SER A 5 57.10 -33.31 -7.82
N THR A 6 55.89 -33.64 -7.38
CA THR A 6 54.65 -33.40 -8.13
C THR A 6 54.03 -32.07 -7.71
N THR A 7 53.70 -31.30 -8.73
CA THR A 7 53.29 -29.89 -8.76
C THR A 7 51.99 -29.63 -8.00
N PHE A 8 51.98 -28.50 -7.30
CA PHE A 8 50.86 -27.86 -6.61
C PHE A 8 49.62 -27.74 -7.51
N ARG A 9 48.56 -28.50 -7.20
CA ARG A 9 47.30 -28.47 -7.94
C ARG A 9 46.37 -27.42 -7.33
N SER A 10 46.28 -26.28 -8.00
CA SER A 10 45.32 -25.22 -7.70
C SER A 10 43.89 -25.68 -8.01
N ARG A 11 42.97 -25.46 -7.07
CA ARG A 11 41.53 -25.46 -7.32
C ARG A 11 40.85 -24.32 -6.55
N PRO A 12 40.58 -23.18 -7.20
CA PRO A 12 39.52 -22.30 -6.74
C PRO A 12 38.28 -22.50 -7.63
N ARG A 13 37.13 -22.09 -7.09
CA ARG A 13 35.82 -21.86 -7.73
C ARG A 13 34.74 -22.86 -7.32
N LEU A 14 34.18 -22.64 -6.12
CA LEU A 14 32.79 -23.02 -5.84
C LEU A 14 32.19 -22.11 -4.75
N PHE A 15 32.02 -20.81 -5.01
CA PHE A 15 31.30 -19.92 -4.07
C PHE A 15 30.42 -18.84 -4.72
N LEU A 16 30.06 -18.96 -6.02
CA LEU A 16 29.32 -17.90 -6.72
C LEU A 16 27.82 -18.17 -6.96
N LEU A 17 27.27 -19.30 -6.52
CA LEU A 17 25.85 -19.62 -6.79
C LEU A 17 24.86 -19.27 -5.66
N ALA A 18 25.33 -18.85 -4.48
CA ALA A 18 24.44 -18.59 -3.35
C ALA A 18 23.79 -17.19 -3.35
N ALA A 19 24.39 -16.19 -4.01
CA ALA A 19 23.93 -14.79 -3.90
C ALA A 19 22.75 -14.44 -4.82
N ALA A 20 22.61 -15.10 -5.97
CA ALA A 20 21.54 -14.81 -6.93
C ALA A 20 20.17 -15.30 -6.44
N ALA A 21 20.12 -16.42 -5.72
CA ALA A 21 18.88 -17.02 -5.23
C ALA A 21 18.17 -16.12 -4.20
N THR A 22 18.91 -15.46 -3.30
CA THR A 22 18.31 -14.62 -2.25
C THR A 22 17.64 -13.36 -2.82
N GLY A 23 18.25 -12.73 -3.83
CA GLY A 23 17.70 -11.54 -4.48
C GLY A 23 16.39 -11.84 -5.22
N ALA A 24 16.35 -12.96 -5.95
CA ALA A 24 15.15 -13.42 -6.63
C ALA A 24 14.01 -13.75 -5.65
N VAL A 25 14.31 -14.39 -4.52
CA VAL A 25 13.32 -14.70 -3.48
C VAL A 25 12.74 -13.43 -2.85
N VAL A 26 13.54 -12.40 -2.57
CA VAL A 26 13.04 -11.13 -2.01
C VAL A 26 12.16 -10.38 -3.02
N LEU A 27 12.54 -10.36 -4.30
CA LEU A 27 11.75 -9.73 -5.35
C LEU A 27 10.43 -10.47 -5.57
N ALA A 28 10.47 -11.80 -5.66
CA ALA A 28 9.28 -12.65 -5.79
C ALA A 28 8.34 -12.51 -4.58
N ALA A 29 8.88 -12.52 -3.36
CA ALA A 29 8.09 -12.31 -2.15
C ALA A 29 7.41 -10.93 -2.14
N ARG A 30 8.06 -9.89 -2.70
CA ARG A 30 7.48 -8.55 -2.81
C ARG A 30 6.33 -8.52 -3.81
N VAL A 31 6.51 -9.12 -4.98
CA VAL A 31 5.48 -9.26 -6.04
C VAL A 31 4.29 -10.08 -5.53
N MET A 32 4.54 -11.19 -4.83
CA MET A 32 3.49 -12.01 -4.23
C MET A 32 2.74 -11.28 -3.09
N ARG A 33 3.43 -10.39 -2.35
CA ARG A 33 2.81 -9.61 -1.28
C ARG A 33 1.98 -8.44 -1.82
N SER A 34 2.35 -7.86 -2.95
CA SER A 34 1.50 -6.93 -3.71
C SER A 34 0.32 -7.64 -4.38
N ALA A 35 0.50 -8.91 -4.76
CA ALA A 35 -0.54 -9.76 -5.31
C ALA A 35 -1.38 -10.49 -4.24
N ARG A 36 -1.27 -10.12 -2.96
CA ARG A 36 -2.19 -10.66 -1.95
C ARG A 36 -3.61 -10.31 -2.39
N PRO A 37 -4.51 -11.30 -2.56
CA PRO A 37 -5.90 -11.02 -2.92
C PRO A 37 -6.42 -10.01 -1.91
N ALA A 38 -7.11 -8.97 -2.42
CA ALA A 38 -7.74 -7.96 -1.60
C ALA A 38 -8.54 -8.70 -0.54
N ARG A 39 -8.01 -8.70 0.70
CA ARG A 39 -8.64 -9.37 1.81
C ARG A 39 -10.05 -8.79 1.90
N THR A 40 -10.98 -9.55 2.47
CA THR A 40 -12.36 -9.17 2.78
C THR A 40 -12.50 -7.90 3.65
N THR A 41 -11.45 -7.11 3.77
CA THR A 41 -11.35 -5.83 4.43
C THR A 41 -12.16 -4.77 3.69
N TRP A 42 -12.96 -4.06 4.47
CA TRP A 42 -13.63 -2.84 4.08
C TRP A 42 -12.63 -1.68 4.04
N PHE A 43 -12.78 -0.83 3.04
CA PHE A 43 -12.15 0.49 3.00
C PHE A 43 -13.26 1.53 3.15
N ALA A 44 -13.17 2.39 4.17
CA ALA A 44 -14.22 3.33 4.50
C ALA A 44 -13.73 4.78 4.48
N VAL A 45 -14.60 5.68 4.05
CA VAL A 45 -14.45 7.14 4.16
C VAL A 45 -15.68 7.73 4.81
N THR A 46 -15.49 8.75 5.64
CA THR A 46 -16.59 9.55 6.21
C THR A 46 -16.87 10.74 5.31
N VAL A 47 -18.13 11.04 5.03
CA VAL A 47 -18.58 12.20 4.25
C VAL A 47 -19.64 13.00 5.02
N GLU A 48 -19.61 14.32 4.89
CA GLU A 48 -20.62 15.22 5.47
C GLU A 48 -21.90 15.23 4.61
N ALA A 49 -22.62 14.10 4.60
CA ALA A 49 -23.91 13.95 3.93
C ALA A 49 -24.83 13.04 4.74
N ASP A 50 -26.15 13.26 4.66
CA ASP A 50 -27.13 12.36 5.30
C ASP A 50 -27.19 11.01 4.56
N PRO A 51 -27.34 9.86 5.25
CA PRO A 51 -27.41 8.56 4.59
C PRO A 51 -28.52 8.45 3.54
N SER A 52 -29.61 9.21 3.68
CA SER A 52 -30.72 9.25 2.72
C SER A 52 -30.38 9.98 1.42
N GLU A 53 -29.41 10.90 1.43
CA GLU A 53 -28.93 11.55 0.21
C GLU A 53 -28.03 10.61 -0.60
N LEU A 54 -27.34 9.70 0.10
CA LEU A 54 -26.44 8.70 -0.49
C LEU A 54 -27.18 7.41 -0.89
N SER A 55 -28.46 7.30 -0.56
CA SER A 55 -29.29 6.11 -0.79
C SER A 55 -30.55 6.47 -1.57
N GLY A 56 -31.06 5.53 -2.37
CA GLY A 56 -32.32 5.76 -3.09
C GLY A 56 -32.18 6.66 -4.34
N PRO A 57 -33.27 7.35 -4.77
CA PRO A 57 -33.35 7.99 -6.07
C PRO A 57 -32.41 9.19 -6.28
N SER A 58 -32.04 9.88 -5.19
CA SER A 58 -31.13 11.03 -5.23
C SER A 58 -29.66 10.65 -5.13
N ARG A 59 -29.35 9.34 -5.12
CA ARG A 59 -27.98 8.85 -4.99
C ARG A 59 -27.09 9.44 -6.10
N PRO A 60 -25.93 10.02 -5.75
CA PRO A 60 -24.98 10.53 -6.74
C PRO A 60 -24.53 9.46 -7.74
N ASP A 61 -24.47 9.80 -9.03
CA ASP A 61 -24.09 8.86 -10.10
C ASP A 61 -22.73 8.20 -9.88
N ALA A 62 -21.76 8.95 -9.34
CA ALA A 62 -20.44 8.42 -9.03
C ALA A 62 -20.50 7.29 -7.99
N LEU A 63 -21.37 7.43 -6.97
CA LEU A 63 -21.62 6.39 -5.98
C LEU A 63 -22.42 5.22 -6.56
N ALA A 64 -23.35 5.47 -7.47
CA ALA A 64 -24.11 4.43 -8.17
C ALA A 64 -23.18 3.54 -9.03
N ARG A 65 -22.32 4.14 -9.87
CA ARG A 65 -21.33 3.42 -10.69
C ARG A 65 -20.35 2.61 -9.84
N LEU A 66 -19.98 3.11 -8.67
CA LEU A 66 -19.11 2.38 -7.75
C LEU A 66 -19.83 1.14 -7.18
N ALA A 67 -21.11 1.27 -6.82
CA ALA A 67 -21.93 0.19 -6.31
C ALA A 67 -22.27 -0.90 -7.34
N GLU A 68 -22.21 -0.60 -8.64
CA GLU A 68 -22.34 -1.60 -9.71
C GLU A 68 -21.15 -2.56 -9.76
N ARG A 69 -19.95 -2.10 -9.36
CA ARG A 69 -18.71 -2.88 -9.45
C ARG A 69 -18.27 -3.47 -8.11
N HIS A 70 -18.70 -2.88 -7.00
CA HIS A 70 -18.24 -3.26 -5.67
C HIS A 70 -19.40 -3.37 -4.68
N GLU A 71 -19.23 -4.21 -3.66
CA GLU A 71 -20.12 -4.16 -2.50
C GLU A 71 -19.86 -2.87 -1.72
N VAL A 72 -20.86 -1.99 -1.72
CA VAL A 72 -20.83 -0.69 -1.04
C VAL A 72 -21.84 -0.69 0.11
N ARG A 73 -21.41 -0.19 1.27
CA ARG A 73 -22.27 0.05 2.43
C ARG A 73 -22.25 1.53 2.77
N VAL A 74 -23.43 2.07 3.04
CA VAL A 74 -23.61 3.41 3.58
C VAL A 74 -24.23 3.27 4.96
N THR A 75 -23.56 3.82 5.96
CA THR A 75 -24.03 3.83 7.36
C THR A 75 -23.86 5.23 7.95
N ARG A 76 -24.43 5.49 9.12
CA ARG A 76 -24.09 6.72 9.86
C ARG A 76 -22.65 6.66 10.35
N ALA A 77 -21.92 7.75 10.18
CA ALA A 77 -20.56 7.89 10.68
C ALA A 77 -20.56 8.07 12.22
N PRO A 78 -19.53 7.56 12.91
CA PRO A 78 -19.38 7.78 14.35
C PRO A 78 -19.25 9.27 14.69
N GLY A 79 -19.85 9.67 15.82
CA GLY A 79 -19.75 11.02 16.36
C GLY A 79 -20.56 12.07 15.61
N GLY A 80 -21.59 11.67 14.84
CA GLY A 80 -22.46 12.61 14.13
C GLY A 80 -21.81 13.31 12.93
N ARG A 81 -20.72 12.75 12.39
CA ARG A 81 -19.93 13.34 11.30
C ARG A 81 -20.50 13.07 9.89
N GLY A 82 -21.81 12.88 9.78
CA GLY A 82 -22.48 12.48 8.54
C GLY A 82 -22.51 10.96 8.33
N SER A 83 -22.05 10.51 7.17
CA SER A 83 -22.16 9.12 6.71
C SER A 83 -20.81 8.47 6.48
N GLU A 84 -20.74 7.15 6.65
CA GLU A 84 -19.59 6.34 6.27
C GLU A 84 -19.93 5.55 4.99
N ILE A 85 -19.10 5.71 3.96
CA ILE A 85 -19.16 4.94 2.71
C ILE A 85 -18.04 3.90 2.77
N ALA A 86 -18.39 2.63 2.83
CA ALA A 86 -17.46 1.52 2.91
C ALA A 86 -17.53 0.63 1.66
N VAL A 87 -16.37 0.30 1.09
CA VAL A 87 -16.23 -0.54 -0.09
C VAL A 87 -15.44 -1.80 0.24
N ARG A 88 -15.99 -2.97 -0.09
CA ARG A 88 -15.30 -4.25 0.16
C ARG A 88 -14.21 -4.52 -0.88
N ALA A 89 -13.06 -5.04 -0.42
CA ALA A 89 -11.96 -5.49 -1.28
C ALA A 89 -11.42 -4.41 -2.24
N ALA A 90 -11.42 -3.14 -1.81
CA ALA A 90 -10.94 -2.01 -2.61
C ALA A 90 -9.42 -2.07 -2.84
N ASP A 91 -9.03 -2.15 -4.11
CA ASP A 91 -7.65 -2.02 -4.58
C ASP A 91 -7.16 -0.56 -4.58
N GLY A 92 -5.96 -0.29 -5.10
CA GLY A 92 -5.39 1.06 -5.10
C GLY A 92 -6.26 2.07 -5.85
N ARG A 93 -6.68 1.72 -7.06
CA ARG A 93 -7.52 2.58 -7.91
C ARG A 93 -8.90 2.80 -7.30
N THR A 94 -9.53 1.76 -6.77
CA THR A 94 -10.84 1.87 -6.11
C THR A 94 -10.76 2.78 -4.89
N ARG A 95 -9.67 2.72 -4.11
CA ARG A 95 -9.47 3.62 -2.96
C ARG A 95 -9.31 5.08 -3.39
N GLU A 96 -8.64 5.33 -4.50
CA GLU A 96 -8.52 6.67 -5.09
C GLU A 96 -9.88 7.18 -5.57
N GLU A 97 -10.67 6.35 -6.25
CA GLU A 97 -12.04 6.67 -6.68
C GLU A 97 -12.94 7.01 -5.50
N VAL A 98 -12.89 6.24 -4.40
CA VAL A 98 -13.66 6.51 -3.17
C VAL A 98 -13.23 7.83 -2.50
N ARG A 99 -11.94 8.16 -2.53
CA ARG A 99 -11.45 9.44 -2.00
C ARG A 99 -11.88 10.61 -2.89
N ALA A 100 -11.82 10.45 -4.20
CA ALA A 100 -12.32 11.44 -5.15
C ALA A 100 -13.83 11.66 -4.97
N LEU A 101 -14.60 10.59 -4.73
CA LEU A 101 -16.01 10.69 -4.39
C LEU A 101 -16.23 11.51 -3.11
N LYS A 102 -15.46 11.26 -2.04
CA LYS A 102 -15.55 12.09 -0.81
C LYS A 102 -15.29 13.57 -1.11
N GLN A 103 -14.25 13.89 -1.86
CA GLN A 103 -13.95 15.28 -2.24
C GLN A 103 -15.10 15.89 -3.05
N LEU A 104 -15.59 15.19 -4.08
CA LEU A 104 -16.69 15.66 -4.90
C LEU A 104 -17.95 15.95 -4.06
N LEU A 105 -18.27 15.11 -3.08
CA LEU A 105 -19.43 15.29 -2.21
C LEU A 105 -19.26 16.44 -1.23
N GLU A 106 -18.03 16.69 -0.74
CA GLU A 106 -17.79 17.70 0.30
C GLU A 106 -17.42 19.08 -0.26
N THR A 107 -16.74 19.12 -1.40
CA THR A 107 -16.21 20.36 -1.98
C THR A 107 -16.76 20.65 -3.37
N GLY A 108 -17.43 19.68 -4.01
CA GLY A 108 -17.89 19.81 -5.39
C GLY A 108 -16.77 19.66 -6.44
N GLU A 109 -15.53 19.40 -6.01
CA GLU A 109 -14.36 19.30 -6.88
C GLU A 109 -13.40 18.22 -6.42
N VAL A 110 -12.61 17.68 -7.34
CA VAL A 110 -11.56 16.70 -7.03
C VAL A 110 -10.21 17.37 -7.22
N LEU A 111 -9.47 17.54 -6.13
CA LEU A 111 -8.15 18.15 -6.16
C LEU A 111 -7.10 17.07 -6.44
N VAL A 112 -6.42 17.21 -7.58
CA VAL A 112 -5.31 16.33 -7.97
C VAL A 112 -4.00 17.09 -7.81
N VAL A 113 -3.09 16.53 -7.02
CA VAL A 113 -1.74 17.07 -6.89
C VAL A 113 -0.86 16.48 -7.98
N GLU A 114 -0.48 17.30 -8.97
CA GLU A 114 0.50 16.91 -9.98
C GLU A 114 1.93 17.11 -9.46
N GLY A 115 2.78 16.09 -9.63
CA GLY A 115 4.22 16.24 -9.44
C GLY A 115 4.68 16.55 -8.01
N GLN A 116 4.07 15.96 -6.98
CA GLN A 116 4.58 16.11 -5.62
C GLN A 116 6.01 15.53 -5.53
N PRO A 117 7.02 16.31 -5.09
CA PRO A 117 8.36 15.79 -4.94
C PRO A 117 8.36 14.70 -3.86
N GLU A 118 8.51 13.45 -4.28
CA GLU A 118 8.73 12.36 -3.35
C GLU A 118 10.13 12.51 -2.75
N GLY A 119 10.18 12.83 -1.45
CA GLY A 119 11.42 12.86 -0.69
C GLY A 119 12.06 11.47 -0.72
N HIS A 120 13.11 11.31 -1.52
CA HIS A 120 13.88 10.08 -1.54
C HIS A 120 14.74 10.03 -0.29
N ARG A 121 14.61 8.96 0.50
CA ARG A 121 15.52 8.76 1.63
C ARG A 121 16.94 8.58 1.10
N THR A 122 17.85 9.37 1.64
CA THR A 122 19.29 9.17 1.46
C THR A 122 19.69 7.77 1.92
N VAL A 123 20.80 7.25 1.39
CA VAL A 123 21.36 5.96 1.80
C VAL A 123 21.55 5.92 3.32
N LEU A 124 22.06 7.01 3.90
CA LEU A 124 22.18 7.18 5.34
C LEU A 124 20.83 7.05 6.07
N GLY A 125 19.78 7.73 5.59
CA GLY A 125 18.43 7.65 6.14
C GLY A 125 17.77 6.26 6.02
N ARG A 126 18.26 5.41 5.12
CA ARG A 126 17.81 4.01 5.00
C ARG A 126 18.48 3.11 6.04
N VAL A 127 19.78 3.29 6.27
CA VAL A 127 20.58 2.49 7.21
C VAL A 127 20.28 2.86 8.67
N ALA A 128 20.07 4.15 8.97
CA ALA A 128 19.79 4.61 10.34
C ALA A 128 18.35 4.30 10.84
N ARG A 129 17.48 3.73 9.99
CA ARG A 129 16.05 3.55 10.26
C ARG A 129 15.73 2.72 11.53
N PRO A 130 16.45 1.64 11.86
CA PRO A 130 16.18 0.88 13.10
C PRO A 130 16.46 1.73 14.35
N ALA A 131 17.57 2.47 14.35
CA ALA A 131 17.97 3.33 15.45
C ALA A 131 17.02 4.54 15.61
N PHE A 132 16.63 5.18 14.50
CA PHE A 132 15.69 6.31 14.52
C PHE A 132 14.32 5.93 15.07
N ARG A 133 13.80 4.74 14.75
CA ARG A 133 12.52 4.25 15.30
C ARG A 133 12.55 4.09 16.82
N GLN A 134 13.71 3.75 17.37
CA GLN A 134 13.88 3.55 18.80
C GLN A 134 14.01 4.89 19.53
N LEU A 135 14.60 5.89 18.89
CA LEU A 135 14.71 7.26 19.40
C LEU A 135 13.36 7.99 19.40
N THR A 136 12.55 7.88 18.34
CA THR A 136 11.24 8.55 18.29
C THR A 136 10.17 7.92 19.18
N ARG A 137 10.36 6.68 19.64
CA ARG A 137 9.49 6.06 20.65
C ARG A 137 9.82 6.49 22.08
N ARG A 138 10.94 7.19 22.31
CA ARG A 138 11.48 7.46 23.64
C ARG A 138 11.34 8.90 24.14
N GLY A 139 10.57 9.76 23.47
CA GLY A 139 10.08 11.04 24.02
C GLY A 139 8.61 11.22 23.64
N ALA A 140 7.68 11.61 24.52
CA ALA A 140 7.80 12.36 25.75
C ALA A 140 7.33 11.57 26.98
N ARG A 141 8.09 11.66 28.08
CA ARG A 141 7.54 11.63 29.44
C ARG A 141 7.72 13.01 30.02
#